data_AF-A0A074YYQ4-F1
#
_entry.id   AF-A0A074YYQ4-F1
#
_cell.length_a   1.000
_cell.length_b   1.000
_cell.length_c   1.000
_cell.angle_alpha   90.00
_cell.angle_beta   90.00
_cell.angle_gamma   90.00
#
_symmetry.space_group_name_H-M   'P 1'
#
loop_
_entity.id
_entity.type
_entity.pdbx_description
1 polymer ?
#
loop_
_entity_poly.entity_id
_entity_poly.type
_entity_poly.pdbx_seq_one_letter_code
_entity_poly.pdbx_strand_id
1 'polypeptide(L)'
;MRSLTEGLSDPPPTLEEGEKQVDWSRSFHGISSTPFSAEAGAILMQEVPFDDIEIKPDGIIYLPEIKYRRILNKAFGPGGWGLVPRGETIVTDKLVTREYALVCGGQLVSIARGEQQYFDPNGIPTATEGCKSNALMRCCKDLGIASELWDPRFIRKYMKEMGKEIIVEHVVTKKRRKHFMRKDDELKYPFKEVIIPGQSPVRK
;
A
#
# COMPACT_ATOMS: atom_id res chain seq x y z
N MET A 1 -2.82 -28.67 -18.16
CA MET A 1 -2.73 -27.45 -17.31
C MET A 1 -3.99 -27.39 -16.48
N ARG A 2 -3.92 -27.50 -15.15
CA ARG A 2 -5.05 -27.10 -14.29
C ARG A 2 -5.13 -25.57 -14.35
N SER A 3 -6.32 -25.03 -14.58
CA SER A 3 -6.50 -23.58 -14.59
C SER A 3 -6.29 -23.07 -13.17
N LEU A 4 -5.37 -22.12 -12.95
CA LEU A 4 -5.16 -21.50 -11.64
C LEU A 4 -6.38 -20.68 -11.17
N THR A 5 -7.36 -20.48 -12.05
CA THR A 5 -8.60 -19.73 -11.80
C THR A 5 -9.80 -20.63 -11.45
N GLU A 6 -9.64 -21.96 -11.47
CA GLU A 6 -10.75 -22.90 -11.23
C GLU A 6 -11.27 -22.76 -9.79
N GLY A 7 -12.49 -22.23 -9.63
CA GLY A 7 -13.11 -21.95 -8.32
C GLY A 7 -12.85 -20.54 -7.75
N LEU A 8 -12.19 -19.64 -8.51
CA LEU A 8 -11.93 -18.25 -8.10
C LEU A 8 -12.85 -17.21 -8.76
N SER A 9 -13.94 -17.65 -9.39
CA SER A 9 -14.92 -16.73 -10.00
C SER A 9 -15.61 -15.91 -8.91
N ASP A 10 -15.30 -14.61 -8.84
CA ASP A 10 -15.81 -13.68 -7.83
C ASP A 10 -16.39 -12.40 -8.47
N PRO A 11 -17.34 -12.51 -9.42
CA PRO A 11 -17.92 -11.34 -10.06
C PRO A 11 -18.64 -10.45 -9.03
N PRO A 12 -18.70 -9.13 -9.25
CA PRO A 12 -19.49 -8.25 -8.39
C PRO A 12 -20.95 -8.71 -8.33
N PRO A 13 -21.62 -8.59 -7.16
CA PRO A 13 -23.03 -8.93 -7.04
C PRO A 13 -23.89 -8.05 -7.95
N THR A 14 -24.92 -8.63 -8.58
CA THR A 14 -25.96 -7.89 -9.30
C THR A 14 -27.05 -7.45 -8.33
N LEU A 15 -27.30 -6.15 -8.22
CA LEU A 15 -28.41 -5.60 -7.44
C LEU A 15 -29.70 -5.60 -8.27
N GLU A 16 -30.85 -5.87 -7.66
CA GLU A 16 -32.17 -5.80 -8.33
C GLU A 16 -32.59 -4.33 -8.53
N GLU A 17 -33.23 -4.02 -9.67
CA GLU A 17 -33.62 -2.65 -10.07
C GLU A 17 -34.58 -1.94 -9.09
N GLY A 18 -35.17 -2.66 -8.14
CA GLY A 18 -36.10 -2.13 -7.14
C GLY A 18 -35.45 -1.53 -5.89
N GLU A 19 -34.16 -1.76 -5.66
CA GLU A 19 -33.44 -1.22 -4.50
C GLU A 19 -32.92 0.19 -4.80
N LYS A 20 -33.31 1.19 -4.00
CA LYS A 20 -32.71 2.55 -4.01
C LYS A 20 -31.28 2.53 -3.44
N GLN A 21 -30.48 1.53 -3.79
CA GLN A 21 -29.15 1.31 -3.27
C GLN A 21 -28.14 1.59 -4.39
N VAL A 22 -27.11 2.37 -4.06
CA VAL A 22 -26.05 2.68 -5.02
C VAL A 22 -25.24 1.43 -5.32
N ASP A 23 -25.20 1.01 -6.59
CA ASP A 23 -24.27 -0.02 -7.04
C ASP A 23 -22.84 0.51 -7.08
N TRP A 24 -22.12 0.34 -5.96
CA TRP A 24 -20.73 0.76 -5.85
C TRP A 24 -19.75 0.00 -6.74
N SER A 25 -20.15 -1.12 -7.35
CA SER A 25 -19.28 -1.86 -8.27
C SER A 25 -19.08 -1.14 -9.61
N ARG A 26 -19.98 -0.22 -9.98
CA ARG A 26 -19.98 0.47 -11.27
C ARG A 26 -20.24 1.98 -11.18
N SER A 27 -20.88 2.46 -10.12
CA SER A 27 -21.34 3.85 -10.00
C SER A 27 -20.21 4.86 -9.76
N PHE A 28 -20.42 6.11 -10.17
CA PHE A 28 -19.57 7.25 -9.82
C PHE A 28 -20.25 8.18 -8.79
N HIS A 29 -21.22 7.66 -8.04
CA HIS A 29 -22.02 8.44 -7.10
C HIS A 29 -21.18 9.24 -6.11
N GLY A 30 -21.51 10.53 -5.96
CA GLY A 30 -20.91 11.40 -4.96
C GLY A 30 -19.51 11.93 -5.28
N ILE A 31 -18.85 11.45 -6.34
CA ILE A 31 -17.50 11.92 -6.70
C ILE A 31 -17.52 13.43 -7.00
N SER A 32 -16.62 14.18 -6.38
CA SER A 32 -16.52 15.64 -6.52
C SER A 32 -17.82 16.42 -6.24
N SER A 33 -18.81 15.82 -5.57
CA SER A 33 -20.10 16.47 -5.32
C SER A 33 -20.05 17.47 -4.16
N THR A 34 -19.27 17.17 -3.12
CA THR A 34 -19.12 18.01 -1.92
C THR A 34 -17.80 17.66 -1.24
N PRO A 35 -17.03 18.64 -0.72
CA PRO A 35 -15.86 18.35 0.09
C PRO A 35 -16.23 17.68 1.43
N PHE A 36 -15.30 16.90 2.01
CA PHE A 36 -15.43 16.43 3.39
C PHE A 36 -15.38 17.59 4.39
N SER A 37 -15.77 17.34 5.64
CA SER A 37 -15.71 18.37 6.68
C SER A 37 -14.27 18.88 6.90
N ALA A 38 -14.14 20.10 7.41
CA ALA A 38 -12.84 20.70 7.68
C ALA A 38 -12.01 19.85 8.66
N GLU A 39 -12.66 19.22 9.65
CA GLU A 39 -12.03 18.34 10.63
C GLU A 39 -11.49 17.06 9.96
N ALA A 40 -12.29 16.41 9.11
CA ALA A 40 -11.86 15.25 8.35
C ALA A 40 -10.70 15.61 7.41
N GLY A 41 -10.82 16.73 6.69
CA GLY A 41 -9.76 17.24 5.82
C GLY A 41 -8.44 17.47 6.56
N ALA A 42 -8.48 18.08 7.74
CA ALA A 42 -7.30 18.31 8.57
C ALA A 42 -6.63 17.00 9.03
N ILE A 43 -7.41 15.96 9.32
CA ILE A 43 -6.90 14.63 9.68
C ILE A 43 -6.27 13.93 8.47
N LEU A 44 -6.93 13.98 7.31
CA LEU A 44 -6.48 13.30 6.09
C LEU A 44 -5.18 13.89 5.56
N MET A 45 -5.00 15.20 5.67
CA MET A 45 -3.83 15.93 5.17
C MET A 45 -2.77 16.19 6.26
N GLN A 46 -2.89 15.54 7.43
CA GLN A 46 -1.87 15.68 8.48
C GLN A 46 -0.51 15.12 8.00
N GLU A 47 0.57 15.77 8.41
CA GLU A 47 1.94 15.28 8.15
C GLU A 47 2.15 13.90 8.78
N VAL A 48 2.88 13.04 8.08
CA VAL A 48 3.24 11.70 8.54
C VAL A 48 4.48 11.80 9.44
N PRO A 49 4.42 11.30 10.69
CA PRO A 49 5.59 11.23 11.56
C PRO A 49 6.71 10.40 10.92
N PHE A 50 7.95 10.85 11.03
CA PHE A 50 9.10 10.15 10.44
C PHE A 50 9.25 8.72 10.97
N ASP A 51 8.90 8.49 12.23
CA ASP A 51 8.96 7.15 12.85
C ASP A 51 7.90 6.18 12.31
N ASP A 52 6.90 6.68 11.58
CA ASP A 52 5.88 5.85 10.96
C ASP A 52 6.23 5.44 9.53
N ILE A 53 7.29 6.00 8.94
CA ILE A 53 7.71 5.75 7.57
C ILE A 53 8.76 4.64 7.56
N GLU A 54 8.63 3.71 6.64
CA GLU A 54 9.52 2.56 6.48
C GLU A 54 10.32 2.65 5.19
N ILE A 55 11.46 1.94 5.13
CA ILE A 55 12.34 1.89 3.96
C ILE A 55 12.36 0.46 3.44
N LYS A 56 12.01 0.28 2.17
CA LYS A 56 12.20 -1.00 1.48
C LYS A 56 13.68 -1.23 1.15
N PRO A 57 14.10 -2.51 1.00
CA PRO A 57 15.48 -2.86 0.62
C PRO A 57 16.03 -2.18 -0.65
N ASP A 58 15.15 -1.73 -1.55
CA ASP A 58 15.45 -1.04 -2.80
C ASP A 58 15.54 0.50 -2.67
N GLY A 59 15.27 1.04 -1.47
CA GLY A 59 15.35 2.47 -1.17
C GLY A 59 14.02 3.21 -1.27
N ILE A 60 12.92 2.52 -1.62
CA ILE A 60 11.60 3.14 -1.67
C ILE A 60 11.08 3.33 -0.23
N ILE A 61 10.75 4.57 0.12
CA ILE A 61 10.06 4.89 1.37
C ILE A 61 8.57 4.56 1.24
N TYR A 62 7.94 4.11 2.31
CA TYR A 62 6.52 3.81 2.32
C TYR A 62 5.91 3.99 3.72
N LEU A 63 4.62 4.31 3.76
CA LEU A 63 3.85 4.28 5.00
C LEU A 63 3.20 2.90 5.12
N PRO A 64 3.31 2.18 6.25
CA PRO A 64 2.64 0.89 6.42
C PRO A 64 1.12 1.01 6.31
N GLU A 65 0.49 0.02 5.69
CA GLU A 65 -0.96 -0.02 5.40
C GLU A 65 -1.84 0.29 6.62
N ILE A 66 -1.47 -0.23 7.80
CA ILE A 66 -2.22 -0.01 9.04
C ILE A 66 -2.37 1.47 9.39
N LYS A 67 -1.40 2.31 9.01
CA LYS A 67 -1.43 3.75 9.27
C LYS A 67 -2.50 4.44 8.43
N TYR A 68 -2.65 4.06 7.16
CA TYR A 68 -3.75 4.56 6.32
C TYR A 68 -5.12 4.22 6.91
N ARG A 69 -5.33 2.98 7.37
CA ARG A 69 -6.59 2.56 8.01
C ARG A 69 -6.88 3.35 9.28
N ARG A 70 -5.86 3.62 10.09
CA ARG A 70 -5.99 4.45 11.31
C ARG A 70 -6.37 5.89 10.97
N ILE A 71 -5.78 6.48 9.93
CA ILE A 71 -6.12 7.83 9.47
C ILE A 71 -7.58 7.87 8.97
N LEU A 72 -8.00 6.90 8.16
CA LEU A 72 -9.41 6.79 7.71
C LEU A 72 -10.39 6.60 8.87
N ASN A 73 -10.07 5.74 9.83
CA ASN A 73 -10.89 5.56 11.04
C ASN A 73 -10.95 6.83 11.88
N LYS A 74 -9.86 7.60 11.97
CA LYS A 74 -9.83 8.88 12.69
C LYS A 74 -10.66 9.94 11.97
N ALA A 75 -10.60 10.00 10.64
CA ALA A 75 -11.31 10.99 9.83
C ALA A 75 -12.81 10.71 9.69
N PHE A 76 -13.19 9.44 9.51
CA PHE A 76 -14.57 9.05 9.15
C PHE A 76 -15.26 8.14 10.17
N GLY A 77 -14.52 7.58 11.13
CA GLY A 77 -15.03 6.57 12.05
C GLY A 77 -15.09 5.16 11.43
N PRO A 78 -15.06 4.09 12.26
CA PRO A 78 -15.36 2.73 11.81
C PRO A 78 -16.74 2.66 11.14
N GLY A 79 -16.82 2.06 9.95
CA GLY A 79 -18.05 2.01 9.15
C GLY A 79 -18.31 3.25 8.29
N GLY A 80 -17.56 4.34 8.48
CA GLY A 80 -17.66 5.56 7.66
C GLY A 80 -16.91 5.49 6.32
N TRP A 81 -16.18 4.41 6.06
CA TRP A 81 -15.46 4.19 4.82
C TRP A 81 -15.39 2.69 4.47
N GLY A 82 -15.16 2.39 3.19
CA GLY A 82 -15.05 1.02 2.70
C GLY A 82 -14.35 0.92 1.36
N LEU A 83 -13.74 -0.25 1.11
CA LEU A 83 -13.21 -0.63 -0.20
C LEU A 83 -14.17 -1.59 -0.87
N VAL A 84 -14.64 -1.20 -2.04
CA VAL A 84 -15.56 -1.99 -2.85
C VAL A 84 -14.76 -2.65 -3.98
N PRO A 85 -14.77 -3.99 -4.08
CA PRO A 85 -14.16 -4.67 -5.21
C PRO A 85 -14.86 -4.28 -6.52
N ARG A 86 -14.06 -3.97 -7.55
CA ARG A 86 -14.52 -3.69 -8.91
C ARG A 86 -13.86 -4.62 -9.90
N GLY A 87 -14.66 -5.10 -10.85
CA GLY A 87 -14.24 -6.13 -11.80
C GLY A 87 -13.89 -7.46 -11.12
N GLU A 88 -13.48 -8.41 -11.95
CA GLU A 88 -13.05 -9.74 -11.52
C GLU A 88 -11.60 -9.70 -11.01
N THR A 89 -11.28 -10.61 -10.09
CA THR A 89 -9.90 -10.83 -9.67
C THR A 89 -9.13 -11.53 -10.79
N ILE A 90 -8.07 -10.90 -11.28
CA ILE A 90 -7.17 -11.50 -12.28
C ILE A 90 -6.03 -12.19 -11.54
N VAL A 91 -5.93 -13.51 -11.71
CA VAL A 91 -4.84 -14.33 -11.16
C VAL A 91 -4.00 -14.87 -12.29
N THR A 92 -2.71 -14.54 -12.26
CA THR A 92 -1.67 -15.07 -13.15
C THR A 92 -0.64 -15.82 -12.30
N ASP A 93 0.21 -16.64 -12.90
CA ASP A 93 1.23 -17.46 -12.21
C ASP A 93 2.06 -16.75 -11.10
N LYS A 94 2.17 -15.42 -11.14
CA LYS A 94 2.99 -14.63 -10.21
C LYS A 94 2.31 -13.40 -9.63
N LEU A 95 1.05 -13.13 -9.98
CA LEU A 95 0.38 -11.86 -9.64
C LEU A 95 -1.12 -12.06 -9.45
N VAL A 96 -1.64 -11.46 -8.37
CA VAL A 96 -3.07 -11.18 -8.19
C VAL A 96 -3.29 -9.69 -8.42
N THR A 97 -4.28 -9.32 -9.23
CA THR A 97 -4.66 -7.91 -9.43
C THR A 97 -6.17 -7.75 -9.57
N ARG A 98 -6.70 -6.65 -9.01
CA ARG A 98 -8.12 -6.30 -9.06
C ARG A 98 -8.29 -4.79 -8.90
N GLU A 99 -9.33 -4.23 -9.50
CA GLU A 99 -9.74 -2.85 -9.25
C GLU A 99 -10.55 -2.75 -7.96
N TYR A 100 -10.40 -1.63 -7.26
CA TYR A 100 -11.21 -1.31 -6.09
C TYR A 100 -11.61 0.16 -6.12
N ALA A 101 -12.79 0.45 -5.58
CA ALA A 101 -13.25 1.79 -5.29
C ALA A 101 -13.19 2.06 -3.78
N LEU A 102 -12.58 3.17 -3.39
CA LEU A 102 -12.69 3.69 -2.03
C LEU A 102 -13.94 4.56 -1.93
N VAL A 103 -14.78 4.25 -0.96
CA VAL A 103 -15.99 5.01 -0.60
C VAL A 103 -15.80 5.55 0.81
N CYS A 104 -16.04 6.84 1.00
CA CYS A 104 -15.99 7.51 2.31
C CYS A 104 -17.24 8.38 2.46
N GLY A 105 -17.92 8.32 3.61
CA GLY A 105 -19.11 9.13 3.87
C GLY A 105 -20.24 8.95 2.86
N GLY A 106 -20.34 7.78 2.20
CA GLY A 106 -21.33 7.53 1.16
C GLY A 106 -21.01 8.17 -0.20
N GLN A 107 -19.76 8.57 -0.45
CA GLN A 107 -19.31 9.13 -1.72
C GLN A 107 -18.14 8.33 -2.29
N LEU A 108 -18.11 8.15 -3.60
CA LEU A 108 -16.93 7.62 -4.29
C LEU A 108 -15.78 8.62 -4.15
N VAL A 109 -14.65 8.14 -3.65
CA VAL A 109 -13.42 8.93 -3.49
C VAL A 109 -12.48 8.71 -4.66
N SER A 110 -12.11 7.46 -4.89
CA SER A 110 -11.07 7.09 -5.86
C SER A 110 -11.24 5.65 -6.30
N ILE A 111 -10.75 5.34 -7.49
CA ILE A 111 -10.69 4.01 -8.06
C ILE A 111 -9.24 3.71 -8.36
N ALA A 112 -8.73 2.59 -7.85
CA ALA A 112 -7.37 2.17 -8.11
C ALA A 112 -7.30 0.66 -8.30
N ARG A 113 -6.35 0.25 -9.15
CA ARG A 113 -5.98 -1.15 -9.30
C ARG A 113 -4.93 -1.53 -8.26
N GLY A 114 -5.28 -2.50 -7.43
CA GLY A 114 -4.35 -3.16 -6.54
C GLY A 114 -3.66 -4.32 -7.23
N GLU A 115 -2.46 -4.63 -6.76
CA GLU A 115 -1.71 -5.78 -7.26
C GLU A 115 -0.81 -6.34 -6.16
N GLN A 116 -0.57 -7.65 -6.19
CA GLN A 116 0.33 -8.32 -5.26
C GLN A 116 0.98 -9.52 -5.93
N GLN A 117 2.32 -9.54 -5.89
CA GLN A 117 3.09 -10.67 -6.39
C GLN A 117 3.07 -11.82 -5.37
N TYR A 118 3.12 -13.04 -5.89
CA TYR A 118 3.28 -14.26 -5.11
C TYR A 118 4.22 -15.23 -5.82
N PHE A 119 4.82 -16.15 -5.07
CA PHE A 119 5.84 -17.08 -5.58
C PHE A 119 5.41 -18.55 -5.50
N ASP A 120 4.38 -18.84 -4.70
CA ASP A 120 3.79 -20.17 -4.52
C ASP A 120 2.26 -20.04 -4.67
N PRO A 121 1.59 -20.91 -5.45
CA PRO A 121 0.13 -20.88 -5.61
C PRO A 121 -0.66 -20.96 -4.29
N ASN A 122 -0.14 -21.60 -3.24
CA ASN A 122 -0.77 -21.60 -1.92
C ASN A 122 -0.77 -20.20 -1.27
N GLY A 123 0.03 -19.26 -1.80
CA GLY A 123 0.08 -17.87 -1.39
C GLY A 123 -1.03 -16.98 -1.97
N ILE A 124 -1.87 -17.48 -2.88
CA ILE A 124 -2.95 -16.69 -3.53
C ILE A 124 -3.86 -16.02 -2.49
N PRO A 125 -4.35 -16.67 -1.42
CA PRO A 125 -5.22 -16.00 -0.44
C PRO A 125 -4.54 -14.79 0.23
N THR A 126 -3.26 -14.93 0.60
CA THR A 126 -2.49 -13.81 1.17
C THR A 126 -2.26 -12.72 0.13
N ALA A 127 -2.02 -13.11 -1.13
CA ALA A 127 -1.84 -12.18 -2.23
C ALA A 127 -3.12 -11.39 -2.52
N THR A 128 -4.30 -11.99 -2.41
CA THR A 128 -5.60 -11.30 -2.54
C THR A 128 -5.77 -10.21 -1.49
N GLU A 129 -5.44 -10.49 -0.23
CA GLU A 129 -5.46 -9.47 0.83
C GLU A 129 -4.42 -8.36 0.56
N GLY A 130 -3.20 -8.73 0.16
CA GLY A 130 -2.17 -7.76 -0.22
C GLY A 130 -2.58 -6.88 -1.41
N CYS A 131 -3.29 -7.45 -2.39
CA CYS A 131 -3.83 -6.72 -3.53
C CYS A 131 -4.84 -5.66 -3.08
N LYS A 132 -5.76 -6.02 -2.17
CA LYS A 132 -6.75 -5.10 -1.59
C LYS A 132 -6.08 -3.96 -0.82
N SER A 133 -5.09 -4.29 0.02
CA SER A 133 -4.30 -3.32 0.77
C SER A 133 -3.50 -2.38 -0.12
N ASN A 134 -2.95 -2.89 -1.22
CA ASN A 134 -2.26 -2.09 -2.21
C ASN A 134 -3.18 -1.06 -2.87
N ALA A 135 -4.40 -1.46 -3.25
CA ALA A 135 -5.41 -0.54 -3.78
C ALA A 135 -5.80 0.54 -2.77
N LEU A 136 -5.96 0.17 -1.48
CA LEU A 136 -6.30 1.11 -0.41
C LEU A 136 -5.34 2.31 -0.38
N MET A 137 -4.04 2.02 -0.33
CA MET A 137 -3.00 3.05 -0.22
C MET A 137 -2.98 3.96 -1.45
N ARG A 138 -3.22 3.41 -2.64
CA ARG A 138 -3.33 4.19 -3.88
C ARG A 138 -4.53 5.13 -3.85
N CYS A 139 -5.71 4.63 -3.46
CA CYS A 139 -6.91 5.48 -3.33
C CYS A 139 -6.75 6.57 -2.27
N CYS A 140 -6.06 6.28 -1.16
CA CYS A 140 -5.82 7.24 -0.09
C CYS A 140 -4.97 8.43 -0.52
N LYS A 141 -4.21 8.32 -1.61
CA LYS A 141 -3.44 9.43 -2.17
C LYS A 141 -4.36 10.58 -2.62
N ASP A 142 -5.51 10.27 -3.19
CA ASP A 142 -6.46 11.28 -3.67
C ASP A 142 -7.17 12.00 -2.50
N LEU A 143 -7.11 11.45 -1.29
CA LEU A 143 -7.52 12.12 -0.04
C LEU A 143 -6.42 13.02 0.54
N GLY A 144 -5.22 13.01 -0.02
CA GLY A 144 -4.06 13.74 0.49
C GLY A 144 -3.22 12.99 1.53
N ILE A 145 -3.60 11.77 1.92
CA ILE A 145 -2.88 10.99 2.93
C ILE A 145 -1.48 10.64 2.44
N ALA A 146 -0.46 10.95 3.25
CA ALA A 146 0.94 10.63 2.99
C ALA A 146 1.44 11.13 1.62
N SER A 147 0.87 12.24 1.13
CA SER A 147 1.20 12.82 -0.17
C SER A 147 2.67 13.22 -0.28
N GLU A 148 3.28 13.65 0.83
CA GLU A 148 4.69 14.01 0.94
C GLU A 148 5.66 12.86 0.65
N LEU A 149 5.26 11.59 0.77
CA LEU A 149 6.10 10.43 0.43
C LEU A 149 6.40 10.35 -1.08
N TRP A 150 5.72 11.16 -1.89
CA TRP A 150 5.95 11.31 -3.33
C TRP A 150 6.73 12.57 -3.70
N ASP A 151 7.06 13.44 -2.74
CA ASP A 151 7.88 14.63 -2.98
C ASP A 151 9.37 14.26 -2.98
N PRO A 152 10.12 14.44 -4.09
CA PRO A 152 11.55 14.17 -4.14
C PRO A 152 12.38 14.95 -3.11
N ARG A 153 11.93 16.12 -2.65
CA ARG A 153 12.59 16.88 -1.58
C ARG A 153 12.40 16.20 -0.23
N PHE A 154 11.17 15.79 0.08
CA PHE A 154 10.87 15.02 1.29
C PHE A 154 11.64 13.70 1.32
N ILE A 155 11.61 12.92 0.23
CA ILE A 155 12.31 11.63 0.13
C ILE A 155 13.81 11.81 0.43
N ARG A 156 14.46 12.83 -0.16
CA ARG A 156 15.88 13.11 0.09
C ARG A 156 16.16 13.50 1.54
N LYS A 157 15.30 14.33 2.14
CA LYS A 157 15.41 14.72 3.55
C LYS A 157 15.26 13.49 4.45
N TYR A 158 14.22 12.71 4.24
CA TYR A 158 13.93 11.50 5.01
C TYR A 158 15.07 10.47 4.92
N MET A 159 15.55 10.17 3.71
CA MET A 159 16.66 9.22 3.54
C MET A 159 17.97 9.71 4.20
N LYS A 160 18.23 11.02 4.24
CA LYS A 160 19.38 11.58 4.95
C LYS A 160 19.27 11.41 6.47
N GLU A 161 18.08 11.65 7.01
CA GLU A 161 17.82 11.63 8.45
C GLU A 161 17.67 10.19 8.98
N MET A 162 16.85 9.38 8.33
CA MET A 162 16.43 8.06 8.81
C MET A 162 17.04 6.89 8.05
N GLY A 163 17.54 7.08 6.82
CA GLY A 163 18.01 5.99 5.97
C GLY A 163 19.51 5.69 6.07
N LYS A 164 19.89 4.43 5.83
CA LYS A 164 21.28 4.01 5.56
C LYS A 164 21.33 3.12 4.32
N GLU A 165 22.40 3.26 3.55
CA GLU A 165 22.76 2.37 2.44
C GLU A 165 23.92 1.48 2.90
N ILE A 166 23.74 0.16 2.84
CA ILE A 166 24.77 -0.83 3.17
C ILE A 166 24.89 -1.86 2.04
N ILE A 167 26.03 -2.56 2.01
CA ILE A 167 26.20 -3.72 1.13
C ILE A 167 26.02 -4.98 1.96
N VAL A 168 25.12 -5.84 1.52
CA VAL A 168 24.81 -7.09 2.22
C VAL A 168 25.19 -8.29 1.37
N GLU A 169 25.61 -9.36 2.04
CA GLU A 169 25.89 -10.67 1.45
C GLU A 169 24.90 -11.70 2.00
N HIS A 170 24.28 -12.47 1.11
CA HIS A 170 23.45 -13.60 1.50
C HIS A 170 24.35 -14.73 2.06
N VAL A 171 24.09 -15.17 3.29
CA VAL A 171 24.95 -16.11 4.02
C VAL A 171 25.17 -17.43 3.26
N VAL A 172 24.10 -17.99 2.66
CA VAL A 172 24.15 -19.23 1.87
C VAL A 172 24.70 -19.02 0.46
N THR A 173 24.05 -18.17 -0.36
CA THR A 173 24.37 -18.04 -1.79
C THR A 173 25.59 -17.16 -2.09
N LYS A 174 26.14 -16.46 -1.08
CA LYS A 174 27.25 -15.50 -1.19
C LYS A 174 27.00 -14.34 -2.16
N LYS A 175 25.77 -14.17 -2.64
CA LYS A 175 25.38 -13.06 -3.52
C LYS A 175 25.37 -11.75 -2.73
N ARG A 176 25.95 -10.70 -3.31
CA ARG A 176 26.01 -9.36 -2.74
C ARG A 176 25.03 -8.43 -3.44
N ARG A 177 24.46 -7.49 -2.67
CA ARG A 177 23.63 -6.41 -3.21
C ARG A 177 23.69 -5.17 -2.33
N LYS A 178 23.34 -4.02 -2.91
CA LYS A 178 22.98 -2.83 -2.14
C LYS A 178 21.69 -3.11 -1.36
N HIS A 179 21.59 -2.53 -0.18
CA HIS A 179 20.45 -2.67 0.70
C HIS A 179 20.21 -1.35 1.42
N PHE A 180 19.01 -0.81 1.25
CA PHE A 180 18.54 0.36 1.98
C PHE A 180 17.67 -0.09 3.15
N MET A 181 17.81 0.58 4.29
CA MET A 181 17.00 0.32 5.48
C MET A 181 17.03 1.54 6.40
N ARG A 182 16.16 1.58 7.42
CA ARG A 182 16.26 2.61 8.45
C ARG A 182 17.52 2.43 9.30
N LYS A 183 18.03 3.52 9.86
CA LYS A 183 19.25 3.52 10.69
C LYS A 183 19.05 2.72 11.99
N ASP A 184 17.87 2.83 12.57
CA ASP A 184 17.41 2.18 13.80
C ASP A 184 16.91 0.75 13.60
N ASP A 185 16.80 0.26 12.35
CA ASP A 185 16.43 -1.12 12.05
C ASP A 185 17.66 -2.05 12.05
N GLU A 186 17.38 -3.33 12.27
CA GLU A 186 18.36 -4.41 12.36
C GLU A 186 18.38 -5.28 11.10
N LEU A 187 19.58 -5.59 10.61
CA LEU A 187 19.73 -6.45 9.45
C LEU A 187 19.36 -7.89 9.81
N LYS A 188 18.34 -8.43 9.13
CA LYS A 188 17.82 -9.78 9.39
C LYS A 188 18.51 -10.86 8.53
N TYR A 189 18.59 -12.06 9.09
CA TYR A 189 18.94 -13.28 8.33
C TYR A 189 18.02 -13.41 7.09
N PRO A 190 18.51 -13.84 5.91
CA PRO A 190 19.81 -14.47 5.64
C PRO A 190 20.94 -13.51 5.23
N PHE A 191 20.83 -12.22 5.54
CA PHE A 191 21.81 -11.22 5.14
C PHE A 191 22.79 -10.86 6.26
N LYS A 192 24.05 -10.60 5.88
CA LYS A 192 25.06 -9.99 6.75
C LYS A 192 25.67 -8.78 6.04
N GLU A 193 26.07 -7.78 6.81
CA GLU A 193 26.75 -6.61 6.29
C GLU A 193 28.17 -6.97 5.82
N VAL A 194 28.58 -6.40 4.67
CA VAL A 194 29.94 -6.49 4.16
C VAL A 194 30.61 -5.16 4.37
N ILE A 195 31.57 -5.11 5.30
CA ILE A 195 32.42 -3.94 5.49
C ILE A 195 33.45 -3.94 4.36
N ILE A 196 33.37 -2.98 3.45
CA ILE A 196 34.41 -2.76 2.44
C ILE A 196 35.53 -1.94 3.10
N PRO A 197 36.77 -2.45 3.21
CA PRO A 197 37.89 -1.69 3.75
C PRO A 197 38.09 -0.39 2.95
N GLY A 198 37.98 0.76 3.62
CA GLY A 198 38.15 2.09 3.01
C GLY A 198 36.91 2.97 2.96
N GLN A 199 35.71 2.43 3.19
CA GLN A 199 34.50 3.23 3.46
C GLN A 199 34.32 3.30 4.98
N SER A 200 34.66 4.46 5.57
CA SER A 200 34.44 4.69 7.00
C SER A 200 32.95 4.54 7.32
N PRO A 201 32.57 3.85 8.41
CA PRO A 201 31.19 3.89 8.86
C PRO A 201 30.86 5.35 9.18
N VAL A 202 29.78 5.85 8.57
CA VAL A 202 29.25 7.19 8.89
C VAL A 202 29.05 7.22 10.40
N ARG A 203 29.81 8.08 11.08
CA ARG A 203 29.82 8.19 12.54
C ARG A 203 28.39 8.39 13.05
N LYS A 204 28.09 7.64 14.12
CA LYS A 204 26.87 7.74 14.93
C LYS A 204 26.59 9.16 15.37
#